data_AF-A0A3M0WT84-F1
#
_entry.id   AF-A0A3M0WT84-F1
#
_cell.length_a   1.000
_cell.length_b   1.000
_cell.length_c   1.000
_cell.angle_alpha   90.00
_cell.angle_beta   90.00
_cell.angle_gamma   90.00
#
_symmetry.space_group_name_H-M   'P 1'
#
loop_
_entity.id
_entity.type
_entity.pdbx_description
1 polymer ?
#
loop_
_entity_poly.entity_id
_entity_poly.type
_entity_poly.pdbx_seq_one_letter_code
_entity_poly.pdbx_strand_id
1 'polypeptide(L)'
;MSLKVGLMVGREWSFPPAFLNEVNGRQAGVTAEFVKLGGTKMDEPNEYAVIVDRISHEVPYYRSYLKNAVLQGTTVINNPFMWTADDKFFEASLATKLGVASPKTVVLPNKDYVPGIVHDESLR
;
A
#
# COMPACT_ATOMS: atom_id res chain seq x y z
N MET A 1 11.84 -16.58 -19.81
CA MET A 1 10.75 -16.65 -18.80
C MET A 1 9.88 -15.42 -18.99
N SER A 2 8.55 -15.55 -18.98
CA SER A 2 7.64 -14.40 -18.98
C SER A 2 7.64 -13.77 -17.59
N LEU A 3 7.69 -12.43 -17.49
CA LEU A 3 7.58 -11.76 -16.20
C LEU A 3 6.14 -11.78 -15.70
N LYS A 4 5.95 -11.88 -14.38
CA LYS A 4 4.63 -11.89 -13.77
C LYS A 4 4.30 -10.57 -13.07
N VAL A 5 3.06 -10.12 -13.26
CA VAL A 5 2.44 -9.02 -12.52
C VAL A 5 1.35 -9.61 -11.62
N GLY A 6 1.52 -9.44 -10.31
CA GLY A 6 0.52 -9.83 -9.33
C GLY A 6 -0.47 -8.69 -9.08
N LEU A 7 -1.76 -9.00 -9.00
CA LEU A 7 -2.79 -8.03 -8.60
C LEU A 7 -3.41 -8.47 -7.26
N MET A 8 -3.29 -7.64 -6.22
CA MET A 8 -3.98 -7.83 -4.93
C MET A 8 -5.23 -6.96 -4.88
N VAL A 9 -6.40 -7.57 -4.60
CA VAL A 9 -7.69 -6.88 -4.62
C VAL A 9 -8.57 -7.25 -3.43
N GLY A 10 -9.47 -6.35 -3.07
CA GLY A 10 -10.55 -6.60 -2.12
C GLY A 10 -11.84 -6.95 -2.84
N ARG A 11 -12.93 -6.23 -2.50
CA ARG A 11 -14.28 -6.48 -3.04
C ARG A 11 -14.63 -5.72 -4.32
N GLU A 12 -13.79 -4.77 -4.73
CA GLU A 12 -13.99 -4.02 -5.96
C GLU A 12 -13.76 -4.92 -7.18
N TRP A 13 -14.56 -4.76 -8.25
CA TRP A 13 -14.59 -5.73 -9.35
C TRP A 13 -14.68 -5.14 -10.76
N SER A 14 -14.82 -3.82 -10.90
CA SER A 14 -14.83 -3.17 -12.21
C SER A 14 -13.43 -3.01 -12.80
N PHE A 15 -12.44 -2.69 -11.96
CA PHE A 15 -11.05 -2.50 -12.35
C PHE A 15 -10.27 -3.82 -12.51
N PRO A 16 -10.37 -4.84 -11.61
CA PRO A 16 -9.45 -5.97 -11.65
C PRO A 16 -9.55 -6.82 -12.92
N PRO A 17 -10.75 -7.24 -13.37
CA PRO A 17 -10.87 -7.95 -14.64
C PRO A 17 -10.39 -7.13 -15.82
N ALA A 18 -10.70 -5.82 -15.84
CA ALA A 18 -10.26 -4.92 -16.92
C ALA A 18 -8.73 -4.78 -16.97
N PHE A 19 -8.08 -4.62 -15.81
CA PHE A 19 -6.62 -4.57 -15.70
C PHE A 19 -5.97 -5.87 -16.19
N LEU A 20 -6.45 -7.03 -15.72
CA LEU A 20 -5.91 -8.32 -16.12
C LEU A 20 -6.05 -8.54 -17.62
N ASN A 21 -7.22 -8.24 -18.19
CA ASN A 21 -7.48 -8.36 -19.63
C ASN A 21 -6.58 -7.43 -20.45
N GLU A 22 -6.41 -6.19 -20.02
CA GLU A 22 -5.57 -5.21 -20.70
C GLU A 22 -4.09 -5.62 -20.71
N VAL A 23 -3.53 -6.00 -19.55
CA VAL A 23 -2.12 -6.40 -19.46
C VAL A 23 -1.85 -7.65 -20.29
N ASN A 24 -2.71 -8.67 -20.16
CA ASN A 24 -2.56 -9.92 -20.90
C ASN A 24 -2.82 -9.74 -22.41
N GLY A 25 -3.75 -8.86 -22.78
CA GLY A 25 -4.10 -8.56 -24.17
C GLY A 25 -2.99 -7.84 -24.94
N ARG A 26 -2.11 -7.11 -24.26
CA ARG A 26 -0.95 -6.45 -24.88
C ARG A 26 0.11 -7.42 -25.42
N GLN A 27 0.11 -8.67 -24.95
CA GLN A 27 1.06 -9.71 -25.39
C GLN A 27 2.54 -9.25 -25.32
N ALA A 28 2.87 -8.38 -24.37
CA ALA A 28 4.18 -7.73 -24.25
C ALA A 28 5.22 -8.57 -23.49
N GLY A 29 5.11 -9.91 -23.54
CA GLY A 29 6.01 -10.82 -22.82
C GLY A 29 5.85 -10.82 -21.30
N VAL A 30 4.70 -10.37 -20.80
CA VAL A 30 4.32 -10.36 -19.38
C VAL A 30 2.93 -10.95 -19.19
N THR A 31 2.68 -11.54 -18.03
CA THR A 31 1.37 -12.08 -17.64
C THR A 31 0.90 -11.46 -16.34
N ALA A 32 -0.39 -11.12 -16.24
CA ALA A 32 -1.02 -10.63 -15.03
C ALA A 32 -1.99 -11.67 -14.46
N GLU A 33 -1.93 -11.88 -13.14
CA GLU A 33 -2.86 -12.74 -12.40
C GLU A 33 -3.13 -12.20 -11.00
N PHE A 34 -4.18 -12.70 -10.35
CA PHE A 34 -4.41 -12.43 -8.94
C PHE A 34 -3.32 -13.06 -8.08
N VAL A 35 -2.81 -12.31 -7.10
CA VAL A 35 -1.86 -12.84 -6.11
C VAL A 35 -2.55 -13.92 -5.28
N LYS A 36 -1.89 -15.07 -5.14
CA LYS A 36 -2.33 -16.19 -4.30
C LYS A 36 -1.47 -16.25 -3.04
N LEU A 37 -2.11 -16.33 -1.88
CA LEU A 37 -1.43 -16.35 -0.57
C LEU A 37 -1.89 -17.57 0.24
N GLY A 38 -0.93 -18.29 0.84
CA GLY A 38 -1.19 -19.41 1.76
C GLY A 38 -0.38 -19.35 3.06
N GLY A 39 0.46 -18.33 3.20
CA GLY A 39 1.54 -18.23 4.19
C GLY A 39 2.80 -17.72 3.50
N THR A 40 3.70 -17.06 4.24
CA THR A 40 4.91 -16.48 3.66
C THR A 40 6.08 -16.76 4.58
N LYS A 41 7.15 -17.38 4.04
CA LYS A 41 8.41 -17.52 4.79
C LYS A 41 9.23 -16.23 4.65
N MET A 42 10.07 -15.96 5.65
CA MET A 42 10.84 -14.72 5.69
C MET A 42 11.77 -14.52 4.47
N ASP A 43 12.24 -15.61 3.86
CA ASP A 43 13.20 -15.67 2.76
C ASP A 43 12.61 -16.28 1.48
N GLU A 44 11.28 -16.37 1.39
CA GLU A 44 10.61 -16.97 0.25
C GLU A 44 10.79 -16.11 -1.01
N PRO A 45 11.39 -16.63 -2.10
CA PRO A 45 11.48 -15.90 -3.35
C PRO A 45 10.10 -15.55 -3.88
N ASN A 46 9.92 -14.31 -4.34
CA ASN A 46 8.66 -13.87 -4.90
C ASN A 46 8.64 -14.09 -6.42
N GLU A 47 7.60 -14.75 -6.93
CA GLU A 47 7.46 -15.04 -8.36
C GLU A 47 7.04 -13.82 -9.20
N TYR A 48 6.56 -12.76 -8.55
CA TYR A 48 6.11 -11.54 -9.20
C TYR A 48 7.25 -10.54 -9.33
N ALA A 49 7.45 -10.03 -10.55
CA ALA A 49 8.35 -8.90 -10.79
C ALA A 49 7.73 -7.60 -10.28
N VAL A 50 6.41 -7.47 -10.43
CA VAL A 50 5.61 -6.34 -9.95
C VAL A 50 4.36 -6.85 -9.25
N ILE A 51 3.98 -6.24 -8.12
CA ILE A 51 2.66 -6.41 -7.51
C ILE A 51 1.93 -5.08 -7.46
N VAL A 52 0.69 -5.06 -7.94
CA VAL A 52 -0.24 -3.94 -7.80
C VAL A 52 -1.14 -4.21 -6.58
N ASP A 53 -0.92 -3.43 -5.53
CA ASP A 53 -1.67 -3.45 -4.28
C ASP A 53 -2.87 -2.50 -4.31
N ARG A 54 -4.07 -3.07 -4.12
CA ARG A 54 -5.33 -2.33 -4.02
C ARG A 54 -6.05 -2.53 -2.68
N ILE A 55 -5.45 -3.22 -1.71
CA ILE A 55 -6.20 -3.68 -0.52
C ILE A 55 -5.36 -3.85 0.76
N SER A 56 -4.02 -3.79 0.72
CA SER A 56 -3.19 -4.07 1.91
C SER A 56 -3.44 -3.14 3.08
N HIS A 57 -4.14 -2.02 2.86
CA HIS A 57 -4.56 -1.11 3.91
C HIS A 57 -5.61 -1.67 4.86
N GLU A 58 -6.45 -2.59 4.39
CA GLU A 58 -7.51 -3.21 5.20
C GLU A 58 -7.04 -4.49 5.90
N VAL A 59 -6.03 -5.18 5.36
CA VAL A 59 -5.60 -6.51 5.83
C VAL A 59 -4.15 -6.48 6.30
N PRO A 60 -3.88 -6.51 7.61
CA PRO A 60 -2.51 -6.39 8.16
C PRO A 60 -1.51 -7.38 7.57
N TYR A 61 -1.93 -8.64 7.35
CA TYR A 61 -1.06 -9.67 6.78
C TYR A 61 -0.57 -9.33 5.36
N TYR A 62 -1.45 -8.78 4.51
CA TYR A 62 -1.07 -8.42 3.14
C TYR A 62 0.03 -7.37 3.12
N ARG A 63 -0.02 -6.41 4.05
CA ARG A 63 1.04 -5.41 4.18
C ARG A 63 2.37 -6.05 4.57
N SER A 64 2.37 -6.99 5.50
CA SER A 64 3.59 -7.73 5.88
C SER A 64 4.16 -8.54 4.71
N TYR A 65 3.29 -9.22 3.95
CA TYR A 65 3.67 -9.92 2.72
C TYR A 65 4.31 -8.97 1.69
N LEU A 66 3.68 -7.83 1.41
CA LEU A 66 4.19 -6.88 0.41
C LEU A 66 5.54 -6.27 0.80
N LYS A 67 5.76 -5.98 2.08
CA LYS A 67 7.08 -5.54 2.57
C LYS A 67 8.15 -6.62 2.39
N ASN A 68 7.79 -7.87 2.65
CA ASN A 68 8.67 -9.01 2.38
C ASN A 68 8.93 -9.17 0.87
N ALA A 69 7.92 -9.05 0.02
CA ALA A 69 8.07 -9.09 -1.44
C ALA A 69 9.07 -8.02 -1.93
N VAL A 70 8.97 -6.78 -1.43
CA VAL A 70 9.94 -5.72 -1.74
C VAL A 70 11.35 -6.09 -1.32
N LEU A 71 11.51 -6.67 -0.13
CA LEU A 71 12.82 -7.15 0.35
C LEU A 71 13.43 -8.22 -0.56
N GLN A 72 12.59 -9.06 -1.18
CA GLN A 72 13.00 -10.11 -2.12
C GLN A 72 13.14 -9.63 -3.58
N GLY A 73 13.01 -8.32 -3.83
CA GLY A 73 13.25 -7.71 -5.14
C GLY A 73 12.00 -7.43 -5.99
N THR A 74 10.80 -7.71 -5.48
CA THR A 74 9.55 -7.35 -6.18
C THR A 74 9.29 -5.86 -6.09
N THR A 75 8.92 -5.23 -7.20
CA THR A 75 8.38 -3.86 -7.16
C THR A 75 6.93 -3.88 -6.74
N VAL A 76 6.53 -3.04 -5.78
CA VAL A 76 5.12 -2.97 -5.32
C VAL A 76 4.54 -1.58 -5.55
N ILE A 77 3.35 -1.54 -6.13
CA ILE A 77 2.61 -0.32 -6.46
C ILE A 77 1.22 -0.38 -5.80
N ASN A 78 0.85 0.47 -4.84
CA ASN A 78 1.68 1.51 -4.25
C ASN A 78 2.71 0.95 -3.27
N ASN A 79 3.80 1.68 -3.08
CA ASN A 79 4.87 1.25 -2.19
C ASN A 79 4.32 0.98 -0.76
N PRO A 80 4.50 -0.24 -0.20
CA PRO A 80 3.86 -0.65 1.06
C PRO A 80 4.45 0.06 2.29
N PHE A 81 5.54 0.83 2.13
CA PHE A 81 6.12 1.68 3.16
C PHE A 81 5.53 3.09 3.18
N MET A 82 4.89 3.52 2.09
CA MET A 82 4.32 4.88 1.98
C MET A 82 2.94 5.00 2.62
N TRP A 83 2.28 3.90 2.97
CA TRP A 83 0.95 3.97 3.57
C TRP A 83 0.93 4.74 4.91
N THR A 84 1.99 4.66 5.72
CA THR A 84 2.08 5.46 6.95
C THR A 84 2.29 6.95 6.69
N ALA A 85 2.56 7.34 5.44
CA ALA A 85 2.67 8.73 5.02
C ALA A 85 1.34 9.31 4.50
N ASP A 86 0.30 8.48 4.33
CA ASP A 86 -1.08 8.95 4.10
C ASP A 86 -1.62 9.51 5.43
N ASP A 87 -1.31 10.78 5.64
CA ASP A 87 -1.78 11.59 6.74
C ASP A 87 -2.43 12.85 6.17
N LYS A 88 -3.74 12.99 6.38
CA LYS A 88 -4.52 14.11 5.81
C LYS A 88 -3.96 15.48 6.17
N PHE A 89 -3.37 15.61 7.36
CA PHE A 89 -2.80 16.86 7.79
C PHE A 89 -1.48 17.15 7.06
N PHE A 90 -0.64 16.14 6.88
CA PHE A 90 0.55 16.22 6.04
C PHE A 90 0.19 16.56 4.59
N GLU A 91 -0.79 15.88 3.99
CA GLU A 91 -1.21 16.14 2.61
C GLU A 91 -1.72 17.57 2.41
N ALA A 92 -2.56 18.08 3.32
CA ALA A 92 -3.01 19.47 3.30
C ALA A 92 -1.85 20.46 3.51
N SER A 93 -0.90 20.14 4.38
CA SER A 93 0.31 20.93 4.61
C SER A 93 1.20 20.97 3.36
N LEU A 94 1.35 19.84 2.67
CA LEU A 94 2.10 19.72 1.42
C LEU A 94 1.42 20.50 0.30
N ALA A 95 0.10 20.38 0.14
CA ALA A 95 -0.67 21.16 -0.82
C ALA A 95 -0.46 22.67 -0.62
N THR A 96 -0.54 23.14 0.63
CA THR A 96 -0.27 24.54 0.98
C THR A 96 1.16 24.95 0.60
N LYS A 97 2.16 24.12 0.93
CA LYS A 97 3.57 24.38 0.59
C LYS A 97 3.83 24.45 -0.92
N LEU A 98 3.09 23.68 -1.70
CA LEU A 98 3.17 23.65 -3.16
C LEU A 98 2.31 24.72 -3.86
N GLY A 99 1.53 25.52 -3.10
CA GLY A 99 0.62 26.52 -3.67
C GLY A 99 -0.64 25.92 -4.32
N VAL A 100 -0.98 24.67 -3.99
CA VAL A 100 -2.20 24.01 -4.45
C VAL A 100 -3.37 24.44 -3.56
N ALA A 101 -4.48 24.87 -4.17
CA ALA A 101 -5.66 25.28 -3.43
C ALA A 101 -6.31 24.10 -2.69
N SER A 102 -6.51 24.25 -1.38
CA SER A 102 -7.23 23.31 -0.51
C SER A 102 -8.09 24.07 0.52
N PRO A 103 -9.06 23.43 1.18
CA PRO A 103 -9.76 24.04 2.31
C PRO A 103 -8.79 24.48 3.42
N LYS A 104 -9.20 25.45 4.24
CA LYS A 104 -8.46 25.81 5.46
C LYS A 104 -8.49 24.63 6.42
N THR A 105 -7.32 24.15 6.84
CA THR A 105 -7.17 22.93 7.65
C THR A 105 -6.37 23.22 8.90
N VAL A 106 -6.79 22.62 10.02
CA VAL A 106 -6.08 22.61 11.30
C VAL A 106 -6.16 21.20 11.89
N VAL A 107 -5.08 20.73 12.51
CA VAL A 107 -5.08 19.51 13.33
C VAL A 107 -5.14 19.92 14.80
N LEU A 108 -6.02 19.27 15.55
CA LEU A 108 -6.12 19.47 17.00
C LEU A 108 -5.38 18.33 17.71
N PRO A 109 -4.74 18.62 18.84
CA PRO A 109 -4.10 17.58 19.65
C PRO A 109 -5.15 16.64 20.25
N ASN A 110 -4.73 15.41 20.58
CA ASN A 110 -5.59 14.48 21.30
C ASN A 110 -6.11 15.09 22.60
N LYS A 111 -7.35 14.75 22.95
CA LYS A 111 -7.96 15.15 24.22
C LYS A 111 -7.21 14.51 25.40
N ASP A 112 -6.96 13.22 25.31
CA ASP A 112 -6.28 12.40 26.31
C ASP A 112 -5.23 11.50 25.63
N TYR A 113 -4.26 11.00 26.38
CA TYR A 113 -3.34 9.99 25.88
C TYR A 113 -3.98 8.59 25.83
N VAL A 114 -3.37 7.68 25.06
CA VAL A 114 -3.75 6.25 25.08
C VAL A 114 -3.39 5.63 26.44
N PRO A 115 -4.11 4.59 26.90
CA PRO A 115 -3.82 3.94 28.18
C PRO A 115 -2.36 3.51 28.30
N GLY A 116 -1.74 3.82 29.45
CA GLY A 116 -0.34 3.49 29.75
C GLY A 116 0.67 4.62 29.49
N ILE A 117 0.25 5.71 28.84
CA ILE A 117 1.05 6.94 28.79
C ILE A 117 0.69 7.80 30.01
N VAL A 118 1.69 8.08 30.86
CA VAL A 118 1.51 8.90 32.05
C VAL A 118 1.74 10.37 31.68
N HIS A 119 0.80 11.23 32.06
CA HIS A 119 0.74 12.63 31.67
C HIS A 119 1.97 13.42 32.15
N ASP A 120 2.27 13.34 33.45
CA ASP A 120 3.38 14.02 34.11
C ASP A 120 4.78 13.56 33.66
N GLU A 121 4.87 12.39 33.04
CA GLU A 121 6.10 11.86 32.43
C GLU A 121 6.17 12.11 30.91
N SER A 122 5.13 12.70 30.32
CA SER A 122 5.00 12.94 28.88
C SER A 122 4.88 14.43 28.56
N LEU A 123 4.67 14.75 27.28
CA LEU A 123 4.64 16.13 26.78
C LEU A 123 3.40 16.95 27.22
N ARG A 124 2.56 16.42 28.14
CA ARG A 124 1.35 17.04 28.69
C ARG A 124 0.95 16.49 30.04
#